data_AF-A0A161X9Y5-F1
#
_entry.id   AF-A0A161X9Y5-F1
#
_cell.length_a   1.000
_cell.length_b   1.000
_cell.length_c   1.000
_cell.angle_alpha   90.00
_cell.angle_beta   90.00
_cell.angle_gamma   90.00
#
_symmetry.space_group_name_H-M   'P 1'
#
loop_
_entity.id
_entity.type
_entity.pdbx_description
1 polymer ?
#
loop_
_entity_poly.entity_id
_entity_poly.type
_entity_poly.pdbx_seq_one_letter_code
_entity_poly.pdbx_strand_id
1 'polypeptide(L)' 'MEENYCQSCGMPMNEEFYGTEANNEKNQEYCIYCYENGAFKSLN' A
#
# COMPACT_ATOMS: atom_id res chain seq x y z
N MET A 1 -10.13 2.82 16.75
CA MET A 1 -9.38 3.11 15.52
C MET A 1 -9.51 1.87 14.68
N GLU A 2 -10.08 1.96 13.48
CA GLU A 2 -9.99 0.83 12.55
C GLU A 2 -8.51 0.67 12.21
N GLU A 3 -7.97 -0.49 12.57
CA GLU A 3 -6.62 -0.87 12.14
C GLU A 3 -6.73 -1.25 10.67
N ASN A 4 -6.21 -0.40 9.80
CA ASN A 4 -6.10 -0.71 8.38
C ASN A 4 -4.88 -1.61 8.19
N TYR A 5 -5.03 -2.64 7.37
CA TYR A 5 -3.98 -3.60 7.05
C TYR A 5 -3.80 -3.68 5.54
N CYS A 6 -2.55 -3.81 5.09
CA CYS A 6 -2.23 -4.04 3.70
C CYS A 6 -2.88 -5.36 3.24
N GLN A 7 -3.72 -5.30 2.22
CA GLN A 7 -4.46 -6.46 1.70
C GLN A 7 -3.56 -7.49 1.00
N SER A 8 -2.31 -7.13 0.70
CA SER A 8 -1.34 -8.05 0.09
C SER A 8 -0.48 -8.80 1.11
N CYS A 9 -0.06 -8.15 2.21
CA CYS A 9 0.92 -8.72 3.15
C CYS A 9 0.51 -8.68 4.63
N GLY A 10 -0.66 -8.12 4.96
CA GLY A 10 -1.14 -8.00 6.34
C GLY A 10 -0.36 -7.01 7.20
N MET A 11 0.44 -6.14 6.61
CA MET A 11 1.17 -5.11 7.35
C MET A 11 0.20 -4.06 7.93
N PRO A 12 0.30 -3.71 9.23
CA PRO A 12 -0.46 -2.60 9.80
C PRO A 12 -0.14 -1.29 9.06
N MET A 13 -1.18 -0.54 8.70
CA MET A 13 -1.07 0.64 7.85
C MET A 13 -1.20 1.93 8.65
N ASN A 14 -0.35 2.89 8.32
CA ASN A 14 -0.49 4.30 8.67
C ASN A 14 -0.29 5.15 7.40
N GLU A 15 -0.46 6.47 7.49
CA GLU A 15 -0.34 7.38 6.33
C GLU A 15 1.03 7.33 5.63
N GLU A 16 2.09 6.98 6.35
CA GLU A 16 3.45 6.87 5.82
C GLU A 16 3.63 5.62 4.96
N PHE A 17 2.86 4.56 5.23
CA PHE A 17 2.97 3.27 4.56
C PHE A 17 2.06 3.10 3.35
N TYR A 18 1.13 4.03 3.10
CA TYR A 18 0.25 3.96 1.92
C TYR A 18 1.07 3.96 0.63
N GLY A 19 0.78 2.96 -0.22
CA GLY A 19 1.26 2.88 -1.59
C GLY A 19 0.73 4.02 -2.44
N THR A 20 1.03 3.99 -3.73
CA THR A 20 0.60 5.05 -4.65
C THR A 20 -0.05 4.50 -5.91
N GLU A 21 -1.10 5.18 -6.34
CA GLU A 21 -1.69 5.01 -7.66
C GLU A 21 -0.79 5.64 -8.74
N ALA A 22 -1.08 5.34 -10.01
CA ALA A 22 -0.33 5.92 -11.14
C ALA A 22 -0.44 7.45 -11.24
N ASN A 23 -1.44 8.06 -10.59
CA ASN A 23 -1.62 9.51 -10.50
C ASN A 23 -0.95 10.12 -9.25
N ASN A 24 -0.15 9.36 -8.51
CA ASN A 24 0.49 9.70 -7.22
C ASN A 24 -0.46 9.87 -6.02
N GLU A 25 -1.75 9.56 -6.16
CA GLU A 25 -2.66 9.50 -5.00
C GLU A 25 -2.30 8.32 -4.08
N LYS A 26 -2.61 8.46 -2.79
CA LYS A 26 -2.34 7.41 -1.80
C LYS A 26 -3.32 6.25 -1.94
N ASN A 27 -2.79 5.03 -2.01
CA ASN A 27 -3.58 3.81 -1.93
C ASN A 27 -3.67 3.33 -0.47
N GLN A 28 -4.89 3.26 0.06
CA GLN A 28 -5.15 2.87 1.46
C GLN A 28 -5.30 1.35 1.66
N GLU A 29 -5.37 0.58 0.57
CA GLU A 29 -5.52 -0.88 0.57
C GLU A 29 -4.17 -1.60 0.61
N TYR A 30 -3.14 -1.02 -0.03
CA TYR A 30 -1.83 -1.64 -0.21
C TYR A 30 -0.71 -0.74 0.31
N CYS A 31 0.32 -1.36 0.88
CA CYS A 31 1.49 -0.63 1.34
C CYS A 31 2.47 -0.31 0.21
N ILE A 32 3.31 0.71 0.43
CA ILE A 32 4.37 1.15 -0.49
C ILE A 32 5.38 0.04 -0.84
N TYR A 33 5.49 -0.99 -0.02
CA TYR A 33 6.34 -2.15 -0.29
C TYR A 33 5.69 -3.17 -1.23
N CYS A 34 4.35 -3.22 -1.28
CA CYS A 34 3.60 -4.15 -2.12
C CYS A 34 3.11 -3.48 -3.41
N TYR A 35 2.76 -2.19 -3.38
CA TYR A 35 2.14 -1.47 -4.49
C TYR A 35 2.65 -0.03 -4.57
N GLU A 36 3.16 0.37 -5.74
CA GLU A 36 3.66 1.71 -6.00
C GLU A 36 3.46 2.08 -7.47
N ASN A 37 3.10 3.34 -7.73
CA ASN A 37 2.89 3.89 -9.06
C ASN A 37 1.88 3.06 -9.90
N GLY A 38 0.79 2.61 -9.28
CA GLY A 38 -0.26 1.87 -9.98
C GLY A 38 0.06 0.39 -10.26
N ALA A 39 1.14 -0.16 -9.68
CA ALA A 39 1.58 -1.52 -9.96
C ALA A 39 2.07 -2.26 -8.69
N PHE A 40 1.83 -3.56 -8.65
CA PHE A 40 2.39 -4.42 -7.62
C PHE A 40 3.89 -4.62 -7.84
N LYS A 41 4.66 -4.52 -6.76
CA LYS A 41 6.07 -4.87 -6.74
C LYS A 41 6.19 -6.38 -6.73
N SER A 42 6.93 -6.93 -7.70
CA SER A 42 7.27 -8.35 -7.71
C SER A 42 8.20 -8.65 -6.53
N LEU A 43 7.69 -9.32 -5.50
CA LEU A 43 8.52 -9.95 -4.46
C LEU A 43 9.07 -11.25 -5.06
N ASN A 44 10.33 -11.23 -5.50
CA ASN A 44 11.13 -12.45 -5.68
C ASN A 44 11.76 -12.85 -4.35
#